data_AF-A0A0L0SCW2-F1
#
_entry.id   AF-A0A0L0SCW2-F1
#
_cell.length_a   1.000
_cell.length_b   1.000
_cell.length_c   1.000
_cell.angle_alpha   90.00
_cell.angle_beta   90.00
_cell.angle_gamma   90.00
#
_symmetry.space_group_name_H-M   'P 1'
#
loop_
_entity.id
_entity.type
_entity.pdbx_description
1 polymer ?
#
loop_
_entity_poly.entity_id
_entity_poly.type
_entity_poly.pdbx_seq_one_letter_code
_entity_poly.pdbx_strand_id
1 'polypeptide(L)'
;MATQIVTLLDNVLVTPVAAFIQRTSPLVHGGLVEESDYWGYWFLSPRQHVLEFVGLNAIFLSSLPFLLNSDRGRKVQAQLMKSASRQMHLVQARIDEASLAVQSKIDEASQAVQTRIDEASQAVQSTLDDMHTKIDEAHQAVHDVSQRVTESVHEASLRVSETANDLVNEPVCPTPRLTWPWRVGVPQAMLITSWLITFHQKYHEGTLFFMLQPCHMSAALLAALLATPRSWQPRHLLFNLFTCAQWGAVLALAQPDLRTHKTPLHIANFIAEHVLILAVPIWLARTGEYSVVTSRRLMVSLLAFVAVALYHSAGLAVLGVFSGVNLNYVLSPPPGPLAMFGKWYRLAMFFGAMVLTIGMRFVYMDGMLAAATWVERGVKWMARTVCGERSADKVKGE
;
A
#
# COMPACT_ATOMS: atom_id res chain seq x y z
N MET A 1 -5.75 27.26 -19.21
CA MET A 1 -5.31 25.88 -18.95
C MET A 1 -5.56 25.45 -17.50
N ALA A 2 -4.77 25.91 -16.50
CA ALA A 2 -4.88 25.41 -15.11
C ALA A 2 -6.31 25.43 -14.52
N THR A 3 -7.03 26.55 -14.63
CA THR A 3 -8.43 26.68 -14.17
C THR A 3 -9.37 25.67 -14.85
N GLN A 4 -9.19 25.42 -16.14
CA GLN A 4 -10.01 24.46 -16.89
C GLN A 4 -9.75 23.02 -16.43
N ILE A 5 -8.51 22.68 -16.07
CA ILE A 5 -8.16 21.36 -15.49
C ILE A 5 -8.81 21.21 -14.11
N VAL A 6 -8.81 22.26 -13.28
CA VAL A 6 -9.49 22.25 -11.97
C VAL A 6 -11.00 22.09 -12.13
N THR A 7 -11.65 22.85 -13.02
CA THR A 7 -13.09 22.71 -13.29
C THR A 7 -13.45 21.34 -13.87
N LEU A 8 -12.62 20.78 -14.77
CA LEU A 8 -12.82 19.44 -15.30
C LEU A 8 -12.71 18.38 -14.20
N LEU A 9 -11.71 18.46 -13.34
CA LEU A 9 -11.53 17.56 -12.21
C LEU A 9 -12.69 17.66 -11.20
N ASP A 10 -13.17 18.87 -10.93
CA ASP A 10 -14.28 19.11 -9.99
C ASP A 10 -15.61 18.55 -10.51
N ASN A 11 -15.86 18.67 -11.82
CA ASN A 11 -17.05 18.15 -12.49
C ASN A 11 -17.02 16.63 -12.70
N VAL A 12 -15.86 16.06 -13.08
CA VAL A 12 -15.74 14.64 -13.46
C VAL A 12 -15.46 13.73 -12.27
N LEU A 13 -14.72 14.20 -11.26
CA LEU A 13 -14.29 13.38 -10.12
C LEU A 13 -14.84 13.89 -8.78
N VAL A 14 -14.60 15.16 -8.43
CA VAL A 14 -14.85 15.63 -7.06
C VAL A 14 -16.34 15.63 -6.73
N THR A 15 -17.16 16.24 -7.57
CA THR A 15 -18.61 16.36 -7.34
C THR A 15 -19.34 15.02 -7.40
N PRO A 16 -19.10 14.14 -8.41
CA PRO A 16 -19.73 12.81 -8.44
C PRO A 16 -19.34 11.91 -7.25
N VAL A 17 -18.06 11.92 -6.83
CA VAL A 17 -17.62 11.12 -5.68
C VAL A 17 -18.13 11.70 -4.35
N ALA A 18 -18.19 13.03 -4.20
CA ALA A 18 -18.79 13.66 -3.02
C ALA A 18 -20.29 13.31 -2.90
N ALA A 19 -21.03 13.34 -4.01
CA ALA A 19 -22.44 12.94 -4.07
C ALA A 19 -22.66 11.41 -3.92
N PHE A 20 -21.65 10.59 -4.21
CA PHE A 20 -21.65 9.15 -3.86
C PHE A 20 -21.43 8.95 -2.36
N ILE A 21 -20.43 9.62 -1.77
CA ILE A 21 -20.14 9.59 -0.33
C ILE A 21 -21.35 10.04 0.50
N GLN A 22 -22.00 11.14 0.12
CA GLN A 22 -23.20 11.64 0.80
C GLN A 22 -24.39 10.66 0.74
N ARG A 23 -24.44 9.75 -0.24
CA ARG A 23 -25.49 8.73 -0.36
C ARG A 23 -25.14 7.38 0.28
N THR A 24 -23.88 7.16 0.67
CA THR A 24 -23.39 5.83 1.09
C THR A 24 -22.70 5.79 2.43
N SER A 25 -22.20 6.92 2.95
CA SER A 25 -21.70 6.97 4.32
C SER A 25 -22.87 6.99 5.31
N PRO A 26 -22.92 6.10 6.32
CA PRO A 26 -24.05 5.99 7.26
C PRO A 26 -24.21 7.18 8.22
N LEU A 27 -23.40 8.23 8.07
CA LEU A 27 -23.36 9.41 8.94
C LEU A 27 -23.73 10.72 8.24
N VAL A 28 -23.52 10.79 6.92
CA VAL A 28 -23.74 12.05 6.18
C VAL A 28 -25.24 12.16 5.91
N HIS A 29 -25.89 13.11 6.59
CA HIS A 29 -27.33 13.29 6.46
C HIS A 29 -27.70 13.81 5.05
N GLY A 30 -28.83 13.33 4.53
CA GLY A 30 -29.33 13.73 3.21
C GLY A 30 -29.97 15.11 3.26
N GLY A 31 -29.25 16.15 2.82
CA GLY A 31 -29.76 17.52 2.76
C GLY A 31 -28.66 18.56 2.52
N LEU A 32 -29.05 19.84 2.64
CA LEU A 32 -28.13 20.94 2.88
C LEU A 32 -27.84 20.95 4.40
N VAL A 33 -26.60 20.62 4.75
CA VAL A 33 -26.14 20.43 6.14
C VAL A 33 -25.08 21.51 6.41
N GLU A 34 -25.21 22.28 7.48
CA GLU A 34 -24.26 23.36 7.79
C GLU A 34 -22.92 22.78 8.30
N GLU A 35 -21.82 23.54 8.18
CA GLU A 35 -20.48 23.07 8.58
C GLU A 35 -20.39 22.83 10.12
N SER A 36 -21.36 23.36 10.89
CA SER A 36 -21.61 23.08 12.31
C SER A 36 -22.16 21.68 12.61
N ASP A 37 -22.94 21.09 11.71
CA ASP A 37 -23.78 19.93 12.04
C ASP A 37 -23.02 18.60 11.96
N TYR A 38 -21.85 18.60 11.31
CA TYR A 38 -20.99 17.42 11.19
C TYR A 38 -20.31 17.04 12.52
N TRP A 39 -20.17 18.00 13.45
CA TRP A 39 -19.28 17.93 14.61
C TRP A 39 -19.45 16.66 15.45
N GLY A 40 -18.34 15.93 15.59
CA GLY A 40 -18.23 14.73 16.43
C GLY A 40 -17.83 13.51 15.61
N TYR A 41 -18.55 13.24 14.52
CA TYR A 41 -18.29 12.09 13.65
C TYR A 41 -17.59 12.46 12.35
N TRP A 42 -17.96 13.59 11.75
CA TRP A 42 -17.26 14.22 10.63
C TRP A 42 -16.83 15.64 11.06
N PHE A 43 -16.03 16.32 10.24
CA PHE A 43 -15.60 17.70 10.52
C PHE A 43 -15.35 18.51 9.26
N LEU A 44 -15.58 17.90 8.09
CA LEU A 44 -15.20 18.37 6.78
C LEU A 44 -16.27 17.87 5.80
N SER A 45 -16.68 18.70 4.84
CA SER A 45 -17.72 18.29 3.88
C SER A 45 -17.27 17.08 3.02
N PRO A 46 -18.20 16.29 2.46
CA PRO A 46 -17.88 15.22 1.51
C PRO A 46 -16.97 15.68 0.35
N ARG A 47 -17.17 16.91 -0.15
CA ARG A 47 -16.30 17.53 -1.17
C ARG A 47 -14.89 17.77 -0.66
N GLN A 48 -14.73 18.28 0.56
CA GLN A 48 -13.42 18.46 1.20
C GLN A 48 -12.71 17.11 1.45
N HIS A 49 -13.43 16.05 1.80
CA HIS A 49 -12.89 14.69 1.87
C HIS A 49 -12.31 14.22 0.53
N VAL A 50 -13.02 14.41 -0.59
CA VAL A 50 -12.50 14.01 -1.91
C VAL A 50 -11.31 14.86 -2.34
N LEU A 51 -11.37 16.19 -2.15
CA LEU A 51 -10.28 17.11 -2.50
C LEU A 51 -8.98 16.77 -1.76
N GLU A 52 -9.05 16.56 -0.44
CA GLU A 52 -7.89 16.14 0.34
C GLU A 52 -7.43 14.73 0.01
N PHE A 53 -8.34 13.76 -0.18
CA PHE A 53 -7.99 12.40 -0.55
C PHE A 53 -7.19 12.38 -1.87
N VAL A 54 -7.69 13.05 -2.91
CA VAL A 54 -7.02 13.10 -4.22
C VAL A 54 -5.71 13.87 -4.13
N GLY A 55 -5.72 15.07 -3.54
CA GLY A 55 -4.55 15.95 -3.45
C GLY A 55 -3.41 15.36 -2.62
N LEU A 56 -3.72 14.87 -1.41
CA LEU A 56 -2.71 14.33 -0.50
C LEU A 56 -2.12 13.02 -1.02
N ASN A 57 -2.95 12.07 -1.46
CA ASN A 57 -2.43 10.81 -2.00
C ASN A 57 -1.62 11.04 -3.29
N ALA A 58 -1.97 12.01 -4.14
CA ALA A 58 -1.14 12.39 -5.29
C ALA A 58 0.24 12.96 -4.87
N ILE A 59 0.29 13.83 -3.85
CA ILE A 59 1.56 14.36 -3.30
C ILE A 59 2.39 13.23 -2.69
N PHE A 60 1.79 12.36 -1.88
CA PHE A 60 2.50 11.26 -1.22
C PHE A 60 3.04 10.23 -2.24
N LEU A 61 2.22 9.80 -3.21
CA LEU A 61 2.64 8.86 -4.24
C LEU A 61 3.71 9.45 -5.18
N SER A 62 3.60 10.72 -5.58
CA SER A 62 4.62 11.38 -6.43
C SER A 62 5.96 11.61 -5.71
N SER A 63 5.98 11.61 -4.37
CA SER A 63 7.22 11.66 -3.58
C SER A 63 7.98 10.32 -3.51
N LEU A 64 7.30 9.18 -3.67
CA LEU A 64 7.92 7.84 -3.55
C LEU A 64 9.08 7.62 -4.54
N PRO A 65 8.98 7.95 -5.85
CA PRO A 65 10.10 7.83 -6.77
C PRO A 65 11.31 8.69 -6.40
N PHE A 66 11.12 9.82 -5.72
CA PHE A 66 12.24 10.66 -5.25
C PHE A 66 12.94 10.02 -4.04
N LEU A 67 12.16 9.56 -3.06
CA LEU A 67 12.68 8.98 -1.80
C LEU A 67 13.31 7.59 -1.99
N LEU A 68 12.85 6.82 -2.98
CA LEU A 68 13.39 5.49 -3.30
C LEU A 68 14.59 5.52 -4.27
N ASN A 69 14.83 6.64 -4.96
CA ASN A 69 15.90 6.77 -5.96
C ASN A 69 17.30 6.94 -5.33
N SER A 70 17.90 5.83 -4.92
CA SER A 70 19.37 5.70 -4.99
C SER A 70 19.82 5.73 -6.47
N ASP A 71 21.05 6.16 -6.79
CA ASP A 71 21.53 6.38 -8.18
C ASP A 71 21.33 5.22 -9.17
N ARG A 72 21.22 3.98 -8.67
CA ARG A 72 20.87 2.80 -9.49
C ARG A 72 19.48 2.95 -10.13
N GLY A 73 18.52 3.52 -9.42
CA GLY A 73 17.15 3.75 -9.88
C GLY A 73 17.06 4.79 -11.00
N ARG A 74 17.88 5.86 -10.97
CA ARG A 74 17.99 6.81 -12.10
C ARG A 74 18.40 6.12 -13.39
N LYS A 75 19.36 5.19 -13.32
CA LYS A 75 19.80 4.37 -14.48
C LYS A 75 18.71 3.39 -14.93
N VAL A 76 18.06 2.70 -14.00
CA VAL A 76 16.95 1.78 -14.32
C VAL A 76 15.75 2.53 -14.92
N GLN A 77 15.39 3.72 -14.42
CA GLN A 77 14.33 4.55 -14.97
C GLN A 77 14.67 5.05 -16.37
N ALA A 78 15.91 5.45 -16.63
CA ALA A 78 16.38 5.78 -17.98
C ALA A 78 16.35 4.57 -18.93
N GLN A 79 16.70 3.37 -18.45
CA GLN A 79 16.58 2.12 -19.22
C GLN A 79 15.11 1.74 -19.46
N LEU A 80 14.23 1.87 -18.47
CA LEU A 80 12.80 1.59 -18.59
C LEU A 80 12.12 2.56 -19.56
N MET A 81 12.43 3.86 -19.51
CA MET A 81 11.97 4.84 -20.51
C MET A 81 12.46 4.44 -21.91
N LYS A 82 13.75 4.09 -22.07
CA LYS A 82 14.33 3.66 -23.36
C LYS A 82 13.81 2.30 -23.86
N SER A 83 13.31 1.44 -22.97
CA SER A 83 12.64 0.19 -23.31
C SER A 83 11.16 0.41 -23.64
N ALA A 84 10.46 1.26 -22.88
CA ALA A 84 9.07 1.64 -23.13
C ALA A 84 8.93 2.37 -24.47
N SER A 85 9.82 3.30 -24.82
CA SER A 85 9.86 3.90 -26.16
C SER A 85 10.06 2.86 -27.26
N ARG A 86 10.93 1.85 -27.06
CA ARG A 86 11.10 0.76 -28.04
C ARG A 86 9.86 -0.13 -28.15
N GLN A 87 9.22 -0.48 -27.04
CA GLN A 87 7.96 -1.23 -27.06
C GLN A 87 6.85 -0.43 -27.74
N MET A 88 6.77 0.88 -27.51
CA MET A 88 5.79 1.76 -28.16
C MET A 88 6.03 1.86 -29.68
N HIS A 89 7.30 1.94 -30.14
CA HIS A 89 7.62 1.84 -31.58
C HIS A 89 7.29 0.46 -32.17
N LEU A 90 7.51 -0.64 -31.43
CA LEU A 90 7.17 -2.00 -31.89
C LEU A 90 5.64 -2.22 -31.93
N VAL A 91 4.90 -1.64 -30.99
CA VAL A 91 3.43 -1.64 -30.99
C VAL A 91 2.91 -0.79 -32.15
N GLN A 92 3.47 0.39 -32.40
CA GLN A 92 3.10 1.21 -33.57
C GLN A 92 3.35 0.45 -34.87
N ALA A 93 4.54 -0.11 -35.07
CA ALA A 93 4.84 -0.88 -36.28
C ALA A 93 3.89 -2.08 -36.48
N ARG A 94 3.45 -2.74 -35.40
CA ARG A 94 2.43 -3.80 -35.45
C ARG A 94 1.01 -3.28 -35.73
N ILE A 95 0.68 -2.06 -35.29
CA ILE A 95 -0.58 -1.38 -35.66
C ILE A 95 -0.55 -1.03 -37.15
N ASP A 96 0.56 -0.52 -37.65
CA ASP A 96 0.75 -0.17 -39.06
C ASP A 96 0.68 -1.43 -39.96
N GLU A 97 1.38 -2.51 -39.58
CA GLU A 97 1.32 -3.84 -40.22
C GLU A 97 -0.10 -4.43 -40.19
N ALA A 98 -0.78 -4.39 -39.04
CA ALA A 98 -2.15 -4.86 -38.92
C ALA A 98 -3.13 -4.00 -39.73
N SER A 99 -2.91 -2.69 -39.83
CA SER A 99 -3.73 -1.79 -40.65
C SER A 99 -3.58 -2.10 -42.14
N LEU A 100 -2.36 -2.41 -42.61
CA LEU A 100 -2.12 -2.85 -43.98
C LEU A 100 -2.74 -4.22 -44.26
N ALA A 101 -2.62 -5.17 -43.33
CA ALA A 101 -3.24 -6.50 -43.47
C ALA A 101 -4.78 -6.44 -43.42
N VAL A 102 -5.36 -5.54 -42.64
CA VAL A 102 -6.80 -5.27 -42.63
C VAL A 102 -7.24 -4.59 -43.93
N GLN A 103 -6.48 -3.62 -44.46
CA GLN A 103 -6.79 -3.00 -45.75
C GLN A 103 -6.73 -4.02 -46.89
N SER A 104 -5.68 -4.85 -46.97
CA SER A 104 -5.60 -5.94 -47.97
C SER A 104 -6.82 -6.84 -47.90
N LYS A 105 -7.28 -7.22 -46.71
CA LYS A 105 -8.48 -8.04 -46.53
C LYS A 105 -9.78 -7.31 -46.85
N ILE A 106 -9.85 -5.98 -46.67
CA ILE A 106 -10.97 -5.17 -47.14
C ILE A 106 -10.97 -5.14 -48.67
N ASP A 107 -9.82 -4.93 -49.30
CA ASP A 107 -9.70 -4.88 -50.76
C ASP A 107 -9.99 -6.25 -51.41
N GLU A 108 -9.47 -7.34 -50.83
CA GLU A 108 -9.80 -8.74 -51.19
C GLU A 108 -11.30 -9.02 -51.01
N ALA A 109 -11.91 -8.60 -49.89
CA ALA A 109 -13.33 -8.79 -49.64
C ALA A 109 -14.21 -7.94 -50.59
N SER A 110 -13.80 -6.70 -50.90
CA SER A 110 -14.47 -5.84 -51.88
C SER A 110 -14.36 -6.40 -53.30
N GLN A 111 -13.22 -6.97 -53.68
CA GLN A 111 -13.08 -7.68 -54.96
C GLN A 111 -13.96 -8.95 -54.98
N ALA A 112 -13.92 -9.78 -53.93
CA ALA A 112 -14.75 -10.97 -53.85
C ALA A 112 -16.26 -10.65 -53.79
N VAL A 113 -16.66 -9.52 -53.20
CA VAL A 113 -18.03 -9.01 -53.24
C VAL A 113 -18.39 -8.48 -54.63
N GLN A 114 -17.49 -7.76 -55.31
CA GLN A 114 -17.73 -7.31 -56.69
C GLN A 114 -17.85 -8.51 -57.64
N THR A 115 -16.93 -9.47 -57.59
CA THR A 115 -17.03 -10.72 -58.35
C THR A 115 -18.31 -11.46 -58.03
N ARG A 116 -18.75 -11.52 -56.76
CA ARG A 116 -20.07 -12.11 -56.41
C ARG A 116 -21.26 -11.27 -56.87
N ILE A 117 -21.14 -9.95 -57.03
CA ILE A 117 -22.17 -9.09 -57.62
C ILE A 117 -22.21 -9.30 -59.14
N ASP A 118 -21.07 -9.49 -59.79
CA ASP A 118 -20.97 -9.75 -61.22
C ASP A 118 -21.45 -11.17 -61.55
N GLU A 119 -21.02 -12.17 -60.78
CA GLU A 119 -21.52 -13.55 -60.79
C GLU A 119 -23.02 -13.59 -60.46
N ALA A 120 -23.49 -12.86 -59.44
CA ALA A 120 -24.93 -12.81 -59.13
C ALA A 120 -25.71 -12.03 -60.18
N SER A 121 -25.12 -11.07 -60.90
CA SER A 121 -25.78 -10.35 -62.01
C SER A 121 -25.85 -11.23 -63.26
N GLN A 122 -24.77 -11.98 -63.56
CA GLN A 122 -24.77 -12.99 -64.61
C GLN A 122 -25.68 -14.17 -64.26
N ALA A 123 -25.72 -14.60 -63.01
CA ALA A 123 -26.61 -15.66 -62.53
C ALA A 123 -28.06 -15.19 -62.47
N VAL A 124 -28.35 -13.95 -62.07
CA VAL A 124 -29.71 -13.38 -62.15
C VAL A 124 -30.12 -13.18 -63.60
N GLN A 125 -29.22 -12.76 -64.50
CA GLN A 125 -29.53 -12.70 -65.93
C GLN A 125 -29.78 -14.11 -66.48
N SER A 126 -28.89 -15.07 -66.24
CA SER A 126 -29.07 -16.45 -66.67
C SER A 126 -30.23 -17.13 -65.99
N THR A 127 -30.65 -16.71 -64.79
CA THR A 127 -31.87 -17.15 -64.10
C THR A 127 -33.10 -16.36 -64.52
N LEU A 128 -32.97 -15.23 -65.23
CA LEU A 128 -34.08 -14.53 -65.87
C LEU A 128 -34.33 -15.08 -67.29
N ASP A 129 -33.25 -15.53 -67.95
CA ASP A 129 -33.26 -16.32 -69.18
C ASP A 129 -33.70 -17.77 -68.89
N ASP A 130 -33.19 -18.39 -67.82
CA ASP A 130 -33.62 -19.70 -67.32
C ASP A 130 -34.94 -19.63 -66.56
N MET A 131 -35.44 -18.46 -66.15
CA MET A 131 -36.86 -18.28 -65.77
C MET A 131 -37.75 -17.90 -66.94
N HIS A 132 -37.23 -17.54 -68.12
CA HIS A 132 -38.00 -17.76 -69.34
C HIS A 132 -38.12 -19.27 -69.55
N THR A 133 -36.99 -19.96 -69.72
CA THR A 133 -36.94 -21.41 -69.97
C THR A 133 -37.59 -22.26 -68.87
N LYS A 134 -37.68 -21.79 -67.61
CA LYS A 134 -38.39 -22.45 -66.50
C LYS A 134 -39.68 -21.75 -66.06
N ILE A 135 -40.14 -20.69 -66.73
CA ILE A 135 -41.59 -20.50 -66.87
C ILE A 135 -42.11 -21.50 -67.91
N ASP A 136 -41.33 -21.78 -68.95
CA ASP A 136 -41.61 -22.83 -69.94
C ASP A 136 -41.46 -24.26 -69.34
N GLU A 137 -40.50 -24.51 -68.44
CA GLU A 137 -40.21 -25.85 -67.84
C GLU A 137 -40.65 -26.05 -66.38
N ALA A 138 -40.86 -25.04 -65.51
CA ALA A 138 -41.54 -25.29 -64.22
C ALA A 138 -43.05 -25.56 -64.41
N HIS A 139 -43.53 -25.34 -65.64
CA HIS A 139 -44.70 -25.98 -66.24
C HIS A 139 -44.65 -27.53 -66.21
N GLN A 140 -43.50 -28.13 -65.83
CA GLN A 140 -43.15 -29.54 -66.00
C GLN A 140 -42.42 -30.18 -64.79
N ALA A 141 -42.80 -29.76 -63.57
CA ALA A 141 -42.46 -30.32 -62.24
C ALA A 141 -41.09 -29.94 -61.63
N VAL A 142 -40.90 -29.75 -60.31
CA VAL A 142 -41.59 -30.21 -59.06
C VAL A 142 -41.30 -31.68 -58.67
N HIS A 143 -40.55 -32.43 -59.48
CA HIS A 143 -40.31 -33.86 -59.22
C HIS A 143 -39.06 -34.11 -58.35
N ASP A 144 -39.32 -34.40 -57.07
CA ASP A 144 -38.51 -35.24 -56.16
C ASP A 144 -37.20 -34.75 -55.50
N VAL A 145 -37.04 -35.23 -54.26
CA VAL A 145 -35.78 -35.72 -53.64
C VAL A 145 -34.64 -34.69 -53.52
N SER A 146 -34.36 -34.10 -52.35
CA SER A 146 -34.52 -34.60 -50.97
C SER A 146 -33.84 -35.95 -50.71
N GLN A 147 -32.53 -36.07 -50.92
CA GLN A 147 -31.75 -37.16 -50.33
C GLN A 147 -30.39 -36.77 -49.75
N ARG A 148 -30.38 -36.69 -48.41
CA ARG A 148 -29.28 -37.09 -47.50
C ARG A 148 -27.89 -36.48 -47.76
N VAL A 149 -27.69 -35.33 -47.11
CA VAL A 149 -26.52 -35.17 -46.23
C VAL A 149 -26.33 -36.46 -45.42
N THR A 150 -25.12 -37.02 -45.44
CA THR A 150 -24.67 -38.00 -44.45
C THR A 150 -23.28 -37.55 -43.98
N GLU A 151 -23.26 -36.65 -43.00
CA GLU A 151 -22.05 -36.40 -42.23
C GLU A 151 -21.69 -37.67 -41.45
N SER A 152 -20.40 -38.01 -41.45
CA SER A 152 -19.83 -38.94 -40.48
C SER A 152 -18.30 -38.85 -40.53
N VAL A 153 -17.52 -38.84 -39.45
CA VAL A 153 -17.65 -38.37 -38.04
C VAL A 153 -16.31 -38.73 -37.36
N HIS A 154 -15.93 -38.08 -36.24
CA HIS A 154 -14.91 -38.60 -35.28
C HIS A 154 -13.42 -38.68 -35.74
N GLU A 155 -12.42 -38.79 -34.86
CA GLU A 155 -12.29 -38.43 -33.42
C GLU A 155 -10.80 -38.33 -32.98
N ALA A 156 -10.57 -37.85 -31.74
CA ALA A 156 -9.60 -38.37 -30.75
C ALA A 156 -8.06 -38.27 -30.95
N SER A 157 -7.21 -38.32 -29.89
CA SER A 157 -7.33 -37.88 -28.47
C SER A 157 -6.00 -38.06 -27.67
N LEU A 158 -5.55 -37.03 -26.90
CA LEU A 158 -4.65 -37.10 -25.69
C LEU A 158 -3.19 -37.63 -25.90
N ARG A 159 -2.14 -37.51 -25.03
CA ARG A 159 -1.79 -37.04 -23.65
C ARG A 159 -0.21 -36.92 -23.58
N VAL A 160 0.60 -36.51 -22.57
CA VAL A 160 0.58 -35.96 -21.17
C VAL A 160 2.02 -35.43 -20.79
N SER A 161 2.26 -34.95 -19.55
CA SER A 161 3.56 -34.90 -18.78
C SER A 161 4.22 -33.53 -18.44
N GLU A 162 5.47 -33.54 -17.91
CA GLU A 162 5.98 -32.75 -16.74
C GLU A 162 7.57 -32.79 -16.68
N THR A 163 8.44 -32.24 -15.78
CA THR A 163 8.44 -31.61 -14.41
C THR A 163 9.77 -30.80 -14.10
N ALA A 164 9.82 -30.06 -12.97
CA ALA A 164 10.95 -29.91 -11.99
C ALA A 164 11.99 -28.71 -11.96
N ASN A 165 11.98 -27.98 -10.81
CA ASN A 165 13.09 -27.44 -9.94
C ASN A 165 14.13 -26.34 -10.42
N ASP A 166 14.93 -25.62 -9.59
CA ASP A 166 14.89 -25.09 -8.17
C ASP A 166 16.17 -24.22 -7.81
N LEU A 167 16.26 -23.62 -6.59
CA LEU A 167 17.41 -22.98 -5.88
C LEU A 167 17.82 -21.52 -6.32
N VAL A 168 18.66 -20.71 -5.62
CA VAL A 168 19.58 -20.84 -4.44
C VAL A 168 19.67 -19.53 -3.59
N ASN A 169 20.60 -19.37 -2.60
CA ASN A 169 20.73 -18.19 -1.68
C ASN A 169 22.21 -17.82 -1.30
N GLU A 170 22.42 -16.66 -0.62
CA GLU A 170 23.72 -16.09 -0.14
C GLU A 170 23.72 -15.73 1.40
N PRO A 171 24.88 -15.54 2.07
CA PRO A 171 25.00 -15.54 3.56
C PRO A 171 25.18 -14.16 4.25
N VAL A 172 25.19 -14.14 5.60
CA VAL A 172 25.31 -12.92 6.45
C VAL A 172 26.23 -13.13 7.67
N CYS A 173 26.96 -12.08 8.08
CA CYS A 173 27.96 -12.05 9.16
C CYS A 173 27.37 -12.08 10.61
N PRO A 174 28.03 -12.72 11.60
CA PRO A 174 27.49 -12.88 12.96
C PRO A 174 27.72 -11.70 13.92
N THR A 175 26.78 -11.51 14.86
CA THR A 175 26.83 -10.56 16.00
C THR A 175 26.51 -11.30 17.32
N PRO A 176 26.94 -10.81 18.51
CA PRO A 176 27.32 -11.67 19.65
C PRO A 176 26.20 -12.46 20.35
N ARG A 177 26.64 -13.44 21.16
CA ARG A 177 25.83 -14.51 21.76
C ARG A 177 25.07 -14.07 23.02
N LEU A 178 23.89 -13.46 22.83
CA LEU A 178 22.75 -13.70 23.72
C LEU A 178 21.90 -14.84 23.09
N THR A 179 21.25 -15.69 23.89
CA THR A 179 20.45 -16.80 23.33
C THR A 179 19.15 -16.28 22.70
N TRP A 180 18.63 -17.02 21.70
CA TRP A 180 17.45 -16.60 20.91
C TRP A 180 16.22 -16.21 21.76
N PRO A 181 15.84 -16.93 22.85
CA PRO A 181 14.69 -16.56 23.68
C PRO A 181 14.79 -15.13 24.24
N TRP A 182 15.94 -14.74 24.80
CA TRP A 182 16.11 -13.41 25.41
C TRP A 182 16.33 -12.29 24.38
N ARG A 183 16.78 -12.62 23.15
CA ARG A 183 16.91 -11.65 22.05
C ARG A 183 15.58 -11.29 21.42
N VAL A 184 14.78 -12.31 21.08
CA VAL A 184 13.63 -12.19 20.19
C VAL A 184 12.38 -12.81 20.81
N GLY A 185 12.48 -14.05 21.31
CA GLY A 185 11.31 -14.81 21.79
C GLY A 185 10.51 -14.11 22.91
N VAL A 186 11.19 -13.55 23.93
CA VAL A 186 10.55 -12.87 25.05
C VAL A 186 9.92 -11.53 24.63
N PRO A 187 10.64 -10.59 23.99
CA PRO A 187 10.00 -9.37 23.45
C PRO A 187 8.83 -9.66 22.50
N GLN A 188 8.93 -10.72 21.68
CA GLN A 188 7.86 -11.14 20.78
C GLN A 188 6.65 -11.69 21.54
N ALA A 189 6.85 -12.57 22.52
CA ALA A 189 5.79 -13.12 23.35
C ALA A 189 5.07 -12.02 24.15
N MET A 190 5.80 -11.01 24.66
CA MET A 190 5.21 -9.85 25.32
C MET A 190 4.33 -9.03 24.35
N LEU A 191 4.82 -8.73 23.14
CA LEU A 191 4.05 -8.01 22.12
C LEU A 191 2.80 -8.79 21.68
N ILE A 192 2.91 -10.09 21.43
CA ILE A 192 1.79 -10.95 21.04
C ILE A 192 0.75 -11.04 22.16
N THR A 193 1.18 -11.26 23.41
CA THR A 193 0.28 -11.32 24.58
C THR A 193 -0.45 -9.99 24.76
N SER A 194 0.26 -8.86 24.67
CA SER A 194 -0.31 -7.54 24.85
C SER A 194 -1.31 -7.19 23.75
N TRP A 195 -0.97 -7.49 22.48
CA TRP A 195 -1.87 -7.31 21.35
C TRP A 195 -3.11 -8.22 21.44
N LEU A 196 -2.98 -9.46 21.92
CA LEU A 196 -4.11 -10.37 22.12
C LEU A 196 -5.07 -9.90 23.23
N ILE A 197 -4.56 -9.31 24.31
CA ILE A 197 -5.38 -8.67 25.35
C ILE A 197 -6.17 -7.49 24.75
N THR A 198 -5.50 -6.65 23.95
CA THR A 198 -6.14 -5.53 23.22
C THR A 198 -7.21 -6.04 22.24
N PHE A 199 -6.90 -7.05 21.43
CA PHE A 199 -7.85 -7.65 20.48
C PHE A 199 -9.07 -8.24 21.19
N HIS A 200 -8.86 -9.01 22.27
CA HIS A 200 -9.94 -9.55 23.09
C HIS A 200 -10.85 -8.46 23.65
N GLN A 201 -10.28 -7.36 24.17
CA GLN A 201 -11.05 -6.19 24.59
C GLN A 201 -11.89 -5.62 23.43
N LYS A 202 -11.27 -5.31 22.28
CA LYS A 202 -11.97 -4.68 21.15
C LYS A 202 -13.00 -5.60 20.49
N TYR A 203 -12.82 -6.92 20.57
CA TYR A 203 -13.81 -7.91 20.19
C TYR A 203 -15.05 -7.83 21.09
N HIS A 204 -14.87 -7.96 22.42
CA HIS A 204 -15.99 -7.94 23.37
C HIS A 204 -16.67 -6.58 23.52
N GLU A 205 -15.96 -5.47 23.27
CA GLU A 205 -16.52 -4.11 23.26
C GLU A 205 -17.24 -3.76 21.92
N GLY A 206 -17.21 -4.63 20.91
CA GLY A 206 -17.76 -4.33 19.58
C GLY A 206 -16.97 -3.26 18.81
N THR A 207 -15.75 -2.95 19.24
CA THR A 207 -14.92 -1.83 18.75
C THR A 207 -13.76 -2.30 17.86
N LEU A 208 -13.88 -3.47 17.20
CA LEU A 208 -12.83 -4.09 16.39
C LEU A 208 -12.18 -3.18 15.34
N PHE A 209 -12.91 -2.24 14.74
CA PHE A 209 -12.35 -1.26 13.81
C PHE A 209 -11.17 -0.47 14.43
N PHE A 210 -11.19 -0.21 15.73
CA PHE A 210 -10.10 0.48 16.43
C PHE A 210 -8.81 -0.33 16.53
N MET A 211 -8.80 -1.65 16.22
CA MET A 211 -7.55 -2.40 16.03
C MET A 211 -6.67 -1.83 14.89
N LEU A 212 -7.25 -1.02 14.00
CA LEU A 212 -6.55 -0.26 12.96
C LEU A 212 -5.94 1.06 13.48
N GLN A 213 -5.97 1.35 14.79
CA GLN A 213 -5.22 2.48 15.33
C GLN A 213 -3.69 2.20 15.21
N PRO A 214 -2.87 3.22 14.91
CA PRO A 214 -1.45 3.01 14.58
C PRO A 214 -0.63 2.27 15.64
N CYS A 215 -0.99 2.39 16.93
CA CYS A 215 -0.28 1.71 18.02
C CYS A 215 -0.50 0.19 17.98
N HIS A 216 -1.75 -0.27 17.92
CA HIS A 216 -2.08 -1.71 17.87
C HIS A 216 -1.53 -2.36 16.59
N MET A 217 -1.60 -1.65 15.46
CA MET A 217 -0.95 -2.09 14.22
C MET A 217 0.57 -2.08 14.29
N SER A 218 1.17 -1.19 15.09
CA SER A 218 2.62 -1.18 15.34
C SER A 218 3.05 -2.31 16.28
N ALA A 219 2.27 -2.67 17.30
CA ALA A 219 2.52 -3.87 18.11
C ALA A 219 2.52 -5.14 17.24
N ALA A 220 1.51 -5.29 16.36
CA ALA A 220 1.42 -6.39 15.40
C ALA A 220 2.57 -6.40 14.39
N LEU A 221 2.88 -5.25 13.76
CA LEU A 221 3.98 -5.13 12.80
C LEU A 221 5.35 -5.41 13.45
N LEU A 222 5.55 -4.99 14.70
CA LEU A 222 6.77 -5.30 15.43
C LEU A 222 6.84 -6.81 15.74
N ALA A 223 5.77 -7.42 16.27
CA ALA A 223 5.72 -8.87 16.50
C ALA A 223 5.99 -9.69 15.22
N ALA A 224 5.50 -9.23 14.06
CA ALA A 224 5.78 -9.82 12.76
C ALA A 224 7.24 -9.61 12.31
N LEU A 225 7.84 -8.44 12.55
CA LEU A 225 9.27 -8.21 12.33
C LEU A 225 10.14 -9.13 13.21
N LEU A 226 9.74 -9.40 14.46
CA LEU A 226 10.44 -10.40 15.29
C LEU A 226 10.28 -11.84 14.75
N ALA A 227 9.18 -12.17 14.08
CA ALA A 227 8.98 -13.46 13.40
C ALA A 227 9.78 -13.60 12.09
N THR A 228 10.24 -12.49 11.51
CA THR A 228 10.75 -12.45 10.14
C THR A 228 12.16 -13.05 10.04
N PRO A 229 12.43 -14.00 9.11
CA PRO A 229 13.74 -14.64 8.96
C PRO A 229 14.91 -13.66 8.80
N ARG A 230 16.08 -14.02 9.35
CA ARG A 230 17.30 -13.19 9.28
C ARG A 230 17.83 -12.99 7.85
N SER A 231 17.52 -13.91 6.95
CA SER A 231 17.88 -13.86 5.52
C SER A 231 17.09 -12.79 4.75
N TRP A 232 15.87 -12.46 5.17
CA TRP A 232 15.00 -11.54 4.46
C TRP A 232 15.39 -10.07 4.72
N GLN A 233 16.37 -9.60 3.94
CA GLN A 233 16.97 -8.26 4.05
C GLN A 233 15.99 -7.08 4.16
N PRO A 234 14.81 -7.06 3.51
CA PRO A 234 13.85 -5.96 3.67
C PRO A 234 13.39 -5.69 5.11
N ARG A 235 13.53 -6.64 6.04
CA ARG A 235 13.27 -6.43 7.48
C ARG A 235 14.00 -5.20 8.03
N HIS A 236 15.24 -4.96 7.58
CA HIS A 236 16.04 -3.84 8.05
C HIS A 236 15.50 -2.49 7.57
N LEU A 237 14.95 -2.42 6.34
CA LEU A 237 14.26 -1.22 5.88
C LEU A 237 12.96 -1.01 6.67
N LEU A 238 12.12 -2.03 6.77
CA LEU A 238 10.85 -1.94 7.50
C LEU A 238 11.04 -1.53 8.98
N PHE A 239 12.06 -2.05 9.66
CA PHE A 239 12.42 -1.63 11.02
C PHE A 239 12.86 -0.16 11.10
N ASN A 240 13.59 0.34 10.10
CA ASN A 240 14.01 1.74 10.05
C ASN A 240 12.84 2.69 9.73
N LEU A 241 11.84 2.23 8.97
CA LEU A 241 10.59 2.96 8.76
C LEU A 241 9.72 2.93 10.03
N PHE A 242 9.56 1.75 10.62
CA PHE A 242 8.84 1.51 11.87
C PHE A 242 9.30 2.46 12.97
N THR A 243 10.60 2.52 13.23
CA THR A 243 11.20 3.31 14.32
C THR A 243 11.03 4.82 14.15
N CYS A 244 10.80 5.33 12.94
CA CYS A 244 10.43 6.72 12.72
C CYS A 244 8.93 6.96 12.97
N ALA A 245 8.06 5.97 12.71
CA ALA A 245 6.61 6.08 12.82
C ALA A 245 6.06 6.05 14.27
N GLN A 246 6.85 5.65 15.28
CA GLN A 246 6.36 5.38 16.64
C GLN A 246 6.04 6.62 17.51
N TRP A 247 5.97 7.82 16.93
CA TRP A 247 5.58 9.03 17.70
C TRP A 247 4.18 8.92 18.29
N GLY A 248 3.27 8.17 17.66
CA GLY A 248 1.93 7.91 18.20
C GLY A 248 1.96 7.27 19.59
N ALA A 249 2.93 6.39 19.86
CA ALA A 249 3.09 5.78 21.18
C ALA A 249 3.66 6.74 22.24
N VAL A 250 4.49 7.70 21.83
CA VAL A 250 4.94 8.79 22.72
C VAL A 250 3.77 9.70 23.10
N LEU A 251 2.93 10.08 22.13
CA LEU A 251 1.73 10.88 22.39
C LEU A 251 0.71 10.12 23.27
N ALA A 252 0.50 8.83 23.02
CA ALA A 252 -0.41 7.99 23.80
C ALA A 252 0.03 7.78 25.26
N LEU A 253 1.34 7.84 25.57
CA LEU A 253 1.85 7.83 26.94
C LEU A 253 1.82 9.23 27.58
N ALA A 254 2.02 10.30 26.80
CA ALA A 254 1.99 11.68 27.30
C ALA A 254 0.55 12.20 27.55
N GLN A 255 -0.42 11.77 26.75
CA GLN A 255 -1.83 12.16 26.86
C GLN A 255 -2.73 10.92 26.60
N PRO A 256 -2.89 10.02 27.59
CA PRO A 256 -3.52 8.71 27.41
C PRO A 256 -5.04 8.79 27.27
N ASP A 257 -5.57 8.24 26.16
CA ASP A 257 -7.02 8.11 25.95
C ASP A 257 -7.58 6.85 26.62
N LEU A 258 -7.87 6.96 27.91
CA LEU A 258 -8.39 5.86 28.72
C LEU A 258 -9.93 5.70 28.63
N ARG A 259 -10.63 6.45 27.77
CA ARG A 259 -12.12 6.46 27.71
C ARG A 259 -12.76 5.10 27.42
N THR A 260 -12.05 4.18 26.76
CA THR A 260 -12.49 2.79 26.54
C THR A 260 -11.90 1.77 27.53
N HIS A 261 -10.91 2.15 28.33
CA HIS A 261 -10.12 1.22 29.16
C HIS A 261 -10.74 1.03 30.55
N LYS A 262 -11.83 0.25 30.61
CA LYS A 262 -12.68 0.11 31.82
C LYS A 262 -12.10 -0.71 32.97
N THR A 263 -11.05 -1.51 32.75
CA THR A 263 -10.48 -2.40 33.78
C THR A 263 -9.02 -2.06 34.07
N PRO A 264 -8.50 -2.34 35.29
CA PRO A 264 -7.08 -2.16 35.60
C PRO A 264 -6.17 -2.95 34.66
N LEU A 265 -6.59 -4.13 34.20
CA LEU A 265 -5.85 -4.92 33.21
C LEU A 265 -5.78 -4.22 31.85
N HIS A 266 -6.87 -3.61 31.38
CA HIS A 266 -6.89 -2.90 30.10
C HIS A 266 -6.03 -1.62 30.16
N ILE A 267 -6.04 -0.90 31.29
CA ILE A 267 -5.20 0.28 31.50
C ILE A 267 -3.71 -0.12 31.61
N ALA A 268 -3.39 -1.19 32.35
CA ALA A 268 -2.03 -1.70 32.46
C ALA A 268 -1.51 -2.23 31.12
N ASN A 269 -2.34 -2.93 30.35
CA ASN A 269 -1.99 -3.40 29.01
C ASN A 269 -1.80 -2.25 28.03
N PHE A 270 -2.64 -1.21 28.07
CA PHE A 270 -2.44 0.01 27.29
C PHE A 270 -1.06 0.61 27.55
N ILE A 271 -0.67 0.80 28.82
CA ILE A 271 0.66 1.35 29.14
C ILE A 271 1.78 0.40 28.67
N ALA A 272 1.62 -0.91 28.90
CA ALA A 272 2.62 -1.92 28.53
C ALA A 272 2.82 -2.02 27.01
N GLU A 273 1.75 -2.02 26.20
CA GLU A 273 1.82 -2.10 24.74
C GLU A 273 2.63 -0.92 24.18
N HIS A 274 2.34 0.30 24.63
CA HIS A 274 3.04 1.51 24.19
C HIS A 274 4.51 1.57 24.68
N VAL A 275 4.80 1.09 25.89
CA VAL A 275 6.19 0.95 26.37
C VAL A 275 6.95 -0.10 25.57
N LEU A 276 6.33 -1.24 25.22
CA LEU A 276 6.94 -2.28 24.38
C LEU A 276 7.25 -1.76 22.97
N ILE A 277 6.29 -1.07 22.34
CA ILE A 277 6.45 -0.43 21.03
C ILE A 277 7.68 0.50 20.98
N LEU A 278 7.97 1.22 22.06
CA LEU A 278 9.08 2.16 22.15
C LEU A 278 10.41 1.49 22.58
N ALA A 279 10.38 0.59 23.56
CA ALA A 279 11.58 0.00 24.15
C ALA A 279 12.17 -1.17 23.33
N VAL A 280 11.31 -2.03 22.76
CA VAL A 280 11.77 -3.22 22.02
C VAL A 280 12.62 -2.86 20.79
N PRO A 281 12.33 -1.80 19.99
CA PRO A 281 13.21 -1.40 18.91
C PRO A 281 14.59 -0.93 19.38
N ILE A 282 14.68 -0.23 20.51
CA ILE A 282 15.97 0.14 21.10
C ILE A 282 16.76 -1.12 21.48
N TRP A 283 16.12 -2.10 22.12
CA TRP A 283 16.73 -3.40 22.44
C TRP A 283 17.23 -4.15 21.20
N LEU A 284 16.41 -4.22 20.13
CA LEU A 284 16.75 -4.88 18.87
C LEU A 284 17.91 -4.21 18.11
N ALA A 285 17.97 -2.88 18.14
CA ALA A 285 19.09 -2.13 17.59
C ALA A 285 20.38 -2.36 18.40
N ARG A 286 20.29 -2.33 19.74
CA ARG A 286 21.45 -2.53 20.63
C ARG A 286 22.01 -3.96 20.61
N THR A 287 21.16 -4.96 20.46
CA THR A 287 21.58 -6.38 20.33
C THR A 287 22.12 -6.74 18.94
N GLY A 288 22.17 -5.79 18.00
CA GLY A 288 22.59 -6.05 16.62
C GLY A 288 21.65 -6.98 15.86
N GLU A 289 20.38 -7.07 16.30
CA GLU A 289 19.33 -7.82 15.63
C GLU A 289 18.81 -7.07 14.40
N TYR A 290 18.85 -5.74 14.46
CA TYR A 290 18.48 -4.85 13.38
C TYR A 290 19.52 -3.74 13.17
N SER A 291 19.99 -3.57 11.93
CA SER A 291 20.85 -2.45 11.55
C SER A 291 20.05 -1.13 11.53
N VAL A 292 20.70 -0.04 11.92
CA VAL A 292 20.12 1.31 11.99
C VAL A 292 20.78 2.19 10.94
N VAL A 293 20.01 2.70 9.97
CA VAL A 293 20.52 3.47 8.83
C VAL A 293 20.92 4.86 9.28
N THR A 294 22.23 5.16 9.30
CA THR A 294 22.78 6.45 9.73
C THR A 294 23.01 7.43 8.58
N SER A 295 23.50 6.95 7.43
CA SER A 295 23.91 7.78 6.28
C SER A 295 22.78 8.40 5.48
N ARG A 296 21.52 7.94 5.67
CA ARG A 296 20.33 8.43 4.94
C ARG A 296 19.13 8.71 5.86
N ARG A 297 19.38 9.07 7.13
CA ARG A 297 18.37 9.29 8.18
C ARG A 297 17.15 10.10 7.71
N LEU A 298 17.36 11.27 7.10
CA LEU A 298 16.26 12.12 6.63
C LEU A 298 15.40 11.45 5.55
N MET A 299 16.01 10.77 4.57
CA MET A 299 15.26 10.06 3.52
C MET A 299 14.43 8.91 4.09
N VAL A 300 14.97 8.20 5.09
CA VAL A 300 14.25 7.15 5.83
C VAL A 300 13.06 7.75 6.61
N SER A 301 13.25 8.87 7.32
CA SER A 301 12.16 9.55 8.03
C SER A 301 11.08 10.07 7.07
N LEU A 302 11.45 10.62 5.92
CA LEU A 302 10.48 11.08 4.92
C LEU A 302 9.72 9.91 4.28
N LEU A 303 10.39 8.79 3.98
CA LEU A 303 9.74 7.58 3.48
C LEU A 303 8.81 6.96 4.53
N ALA A 304 9.20 7.00 5.81
CA ALA A 304 8.34 6.59 6.91
C ALA A 304 7.12 7.51 7.08
N PHE A 305 7.31 8.83 6.94
CA PHE A 305 6.23 9.79 6.97
C PHE A 305 5.25 9.52 5.82
N VAL A 306 5.74 9.31 4.60
CA VAL A 306 4.90 8.98 3.43
C VAL A 306 4.14 7.66 3.64
N ALA A 307 4.77 6.64 4.23
CA ALA A 307 4.09 5.39 4.56
C ALA A 307 2.99 5.58 5.63
N VAL A 308 3.27 6.33 6.71
CA VAL A 308 2.28 6.69 7.74
C VAL A 308 1.17 7.56 7.15
N ALA A 309 1.50 8.49 6.26
CA ALA A 309 0.56 9.41 5.66
C ALA A 309 -0.41 8.66 4.75
N LEU A 310 0.09 7.84 3.82
CA LEU A 310 -0.70 6.94 2.98
C LEU A 310 -1.56 5.97 3.81
N TYR A 311 -1.04 5.44 4.93
CA TYR A 311 -1.83 4.60 5.83
C TYR A 311 -3.06 5.34 6.38
N HIS A 312 -2.94 6.63 6.73
CA HIS A 312 -4.06 7.43 7.19
C HIS A 312 -4.95 7.94 6.04
N SER A 313 -4.38 8.43 4.93
CA SER A 313 -5.12 9.07 3.83
C SER A 313 -5.72 8.10 2.81
N ALA A 314 -5.13 6.91 2.63
CA ALA A 314 -5.67 5.87 1.75
C ALA A 314 -6.31 4.70 2.53
N GLY A 315 -5.78 4.33 3.69
CA GLY A 315 -6.32 3.29 4.55
C GLY A 315 -7.44 3.80 5.47
N LEU A 316 -7.06 4.46 6.56
CA LEU A 316 -7.99 4.82 7.64
C LEU A 316 -9.10 5.78 7.19
N ALA A 317 -8.81 6.75 6.33
CA ALA A 317 -9.81 7.70 5.84
C ALA A 317 -10.92 7.00 5.03
N VAL A 318 -10.56 6.05 4.15
CA VAL A 318 -11.54 5.28 3.35
C VAL A 318 -12.38 4.39 4.25
N LEU A 319 -11.73 3.64 5.15
CA LEU A 319 -12.43 2.77 6.08
C LEU A 319 -13.32 3.55 7.05
N GLY A 320 -12.89 4.73 7.51
CA GLY A 320 -13.69 5.62 8.35
C GLY A 320 -14.92 6.18 7.62
N VAL A 321 -14.76 6.64 6.37
CA VAL A 321 -15.88 7.17 5.56
C VAL A 321 -16.99 6.13 5.38
N PHE A 322 -16.65 4.85 5.16
CA PHE A 322 -17.64 3.79 4.96
C PHE A 322 -18.15 3.13 6.26
N SER A 323 -17.31 2.97 7.29
CA SER A 323 -17.73 2.38 8.58
C SER A 323 -18.41 3.36 9.53
N GLY A 324 -18.21 4.66 9.31
CA GLY A 324 -18.59 5.71 10.26
C GLY A 324 -17.69 5.81 11.50
N VAL A 325 -16.60 5.05 11.58
CA VAL A 325 -15.66 5.09 12.71
C VAL A 325 -14.59 6.15 12.46
N ASN A 326 -14.44 7.12 13.37
CA ASN A 326 -13.40 8.14 13.30
C ASN A 326 -12.00 7.58 13.67
N LEU A 327 -11.47 6.73 12.79
CA LEU A 327 -10.22 5.99 12.99
C LEU A 327 -9.00 6.91 13.08
N ASN A 328 -8.45 7.05 14.27
CA ASN A 328 -7.32 7.93 14.56
C ASN A 328 -7.50 9.37 14.03
N TYR A 329 -8.70 9.92 14.22
CA TYR A 329 -9.03 11.33 13.95
C TYR A 329 -8.99 11.76 12.48
N VAL A 330 -9.11 10.82 11.52
CA VAL A 330 -9.12 11.13 10.07
C VAL A 330 -10.45 11.68 9.54
N LEU A 331 -11.54 11.60 10.31
CA LEU A 331 -12.84 12.19 9.98
C LEU A 331 -13.11 13.46 10.78
N SER A 332 -12.75 13.47 12.07
CA SER A 332 -12.92 14.59 13.00
C SER A 332 -11.73 14.69 13.97
N PRO A 333 -11.22 15.90 14.29
CA PRO A 333 -10.09 16.09 15.18
C PRO A 333 -10.39 15.64 16.62
N PRO A 334 -9.35 15.35 17.44
CA PRO A 334 -9.51 15.25 18.88
C PRO A 334 -9.86 16.63 19.48
N PRO A 335 -10.57 16.69 20.61
CA PRO A 335 -10.69 17.90 21.40
C PRO A 335 -9.30 18.45 21.78
N GLY A 336 -9.06 19.74 21.55
CA GLY A 336 -7.79 20.39 21.84
C GLY A 336 -7.20 21.15 20.63
N PRO A 337 -5.88 21.42 20.62
CA PRO A 337 -5.27 22.36 19.69
C PRO A 337 -5.46 22.04 18.19
N LEU A 338 -5.63 20.76 17.83
CA LEU A 338 -5.79 20.37 16.43
C LEU A 338 -7.14 20.85 15.85
N ALA A 339 -8.20 20.94 16.64
CA ALA A 339 -9.49 21.45 16.21
C ALA A 339 -9.46 22.96 15.88
N MET A 340 -8.51 23.73 16.45
CA MET A 340 -8.37 25.17 16.20
C MET A 340 -8.01 25.51 14.75
N PHE A 341 -7.49 24.56 13.98
CA PHE A 341 -7.18 24.72 12.56
C PHE A 341 -8.43 24.64 11.64
N GLY A 342 -9.61 24.36 12.20
CA GLY A 342 -10.86 24.24 11.45
C GLY A 342 -10.72 23.26 10.28
N LYS A 343 -11.26 23.63 9.11
CA LYS A 343 -11.22 22.76 7.93
C LYS A 343 -9.82 22.38 7.40
N TRP A 344 -8.76 22.96 7.95
CA TRP A 344 -7.37 22.64 7.62
C TRP A 344 -6.70 21.67 8.60
N TYR A 345 -7.42 21.15 9.62
CA TYR A 345 -6.82 20.35 10.68
C TYR A 345 -6.06 19.12 10.17
N ARG A 346 -6.50 18.45 9.11
CA ARG A 346 -5.77 17.30 8.55
C ARG A 346 -4.43 17.72 7.92
N LEU A 347 -4.34 18.90 7.30
CA LEU A 347 -3.05 19.42 6.82
C LEU A 347 -2.10 19.71 8.00
N ALA A 348 -2.62 20.31 9.08
CA ALA A 348 -1.85 20.53 10.32
C ALA A 348 -1.43 19.18 10.96
N MET A 349 -2.29 18.17 10.93
CA MET A 349 -2.03 16.82 11.41
C MET A 349 -0.92 16.13 10.60
N PHE A 350 -0.96 16.18 9.26
CA PHE A 350 0.08 15.60 8.41
C PHE A 350 1.41 16.37 8.54
N PHE A 351 1.39 17.70 8.66
CA PHE A 351 2.60 18.47 8.95
C PHE A 351 3.21 18.12 10.32
N GLY A 352 2.38 18.04 11.36
CA GLY A 352 2.78 17.59 12.69
C GLY A 352 3.34 16.16 12.67
N ALA A 353 2.69 15.24 11.97
CA ALA A 353 3.15 13.87 11.77
C ALA A 353 4.51 13.81 11.05
N MET A 354 4.76 14.67 10.06
CA MET A 354 6.06 14.77 9.39
C MET A 354 7.16 15.22 10.37
N VAL A 355 6.92 16.30 11.12
CA VAL A 355 7.85 16.83 12.12
C VAL A 355 8.13 15.79 13.21
N LEU A 356 7.10 15.11 13.71
CA LEU A 356 7.24 14.05 14.72
C LEU A 356 7.96 12.81 14.17
N THR A 357 7.74 12.42 12.91
CA THR A 357 8.44 11.28 12.27
C THR A 357 9.94 11.56 12.08
N ILE A 358 10.31 12.81 11.80
CA ILE A 358 11.71 13.27 11.78
C ILE A 358 12.25 13.34 13.22
N GLY A 359 11.49 13.88 14.16
CA GLY A 359 11.84 13.97 15.59
C GLY A 359 12.13 12.60 16.22
N MET A 360 11.31 11.59 15.95
CA MET A 360 11.55 10.22 16.42
C MET A 360 12.87 9.64 15.93
N ARG A 361 13.35 10.05 14.75
CA ARG A 361 14.62 9.58 14.22
C ARG A 361 15.82 10.28 14.85
N PHE A 362 15.80 11.61 14.87
CA PHE A 362 16.96 12.43 15.27
C PHE A 362 17.04 12.69 16.78
N VAL A 363 15.91 12.71 17.49
CA VAL A 363 15.84 12.94 18.94
C VAL A 363 15.65 11.63 19.69
N TYR A 364 14.59 10.87 19.40
CA TYR A 364 14.30 9.65 20.16
C TYR A 364 15.28 8.51 19.86
N MET A 365 15.32 8.00 18.63
CA MET A 365 16.12 6.81 18.28
C MET A 365 17.63 7.06 18.44
N ASP A 366 18.16 8.08 17.77
CA ASP A 366 19.59 8.40 17.85
C ASP A 366 20.00 8.80 19.30
N GLY A 367 19.11 9.50 20.04
CA GLY A 367 19.34 9.91 21.43
C GLY A 367 19.29 8.78 22.46
N MET A 368 18.31 7.87 22.37
CA MET A 368 18.22 6.68 23.23
C MET A 368 19.39 5.72 23.01
N LEU A 369 19.82 5.54 21.75
CA LEU A 369 21.01 4.76 21.43
C LEU A 369 22.27 5.40 22.01
N ALA A 370 22.43 6.72 21.87
CA ALA A 370 23.53 7.46 22.49
C ALA A 370 23.52 7.31 24.03
N ALA A 371 22.40 7.61 24.70
CA ALA A 371 22.25 7.51 26.15
C ALA A 371 22.62 6.12 26.68
N ALA A 372 22.15 5.06 26.03
CA ALA A 372 22.50 3.70 26.44
C ALA A 372 23.98 3.33 26.21
N THR A 373 24.68 3.94 25.23
CA THR A 373 26.16 3.82 25.15
C THR A 373 26.89 4.64 26.21
N TRP A 374 26.34 5.78 26.65
CA TRP A 374 26.88 6.54 27.79
C TRP A 374 26.74 5.75 29.10
N VAL A 375 25.59 5.11 29.33
CA VAL A 375 25.37 4.23 30.48
C VAL A 375 26.37 3.06 30.50
N GLU A 376 26.58 2.37 29.37
CA GLU A 376 27.60 1.30 29.28
C GLU A 376 29.02 1.80 29.55
N ARG A 377 29.39 3.00 29.09
CA ARG A 377 30.69 3.61 29.39
C ARG A 377 30.81 3.94 30.88
N GLY A 378 29.74 4.48 31.48
CA GLY A 378 29.66 4.77 32.92
C GLY A 378 29.82 3.50 33.76
N VAL A 379 29.07 2.44 33.44
CA VAL A 379 29.18 1.14 34.13
C VAL A 379 30.57 0.53 33.95
N LYS A 380 31.17 0.56 32.75
CA LYS A 380 32.55 0.08 32.50
C LYS A 380 33.63 0.97 33.12
N TRP A 381 33.33 2.22 33.45
CA TRP A 381 34.22 3.09 34.22
C TRP A 381 34.11 2.78 35.72
N MET A 382 32.89 2.76 36.26
CA MET A 382 32.63 2.37 37.66
C MET A 382 33.17 0.99 38.00
N ALA A 383 33.00 0.00 37.11
CA ALA A 383 33.54 -1.34 37.32
C ALA A 383 35.07 -1.34 37.48
N ARG A 384 35.80 -0.56 36.67
CA ARG A 384 37.27 -0.48 36.76
C ARG A 384 37.74 0.30 38.00
N THR A 385 37.01 1.34 38.41
CA THR A 385 37.34 2.08 39.64
C THR A 385 36.98 1.31 40.91
N VAL A 386 35.91 0.50 40.90
CA VAL A 386 35.47 -0.30 42.06
C VAL A 386 36.21 -1.64 42.17
N CYS A 387 36.45 -2.35 41.08
CA CYS A 387 37.25 -3.59 41.08
C CYS A 387 38.76 -3.32 41.26
N GLY A 388 39.18 -2.05 41.29
CA GLY A 388 40.52 -1.67 41.71
C GLY A 388 41.61 -2.17 40.77
N GLU A 389 41.48 -1.93 39.46
CA GLU A 389 42.59 -2.07 38.51
C GLU A 389 43.69 -1.03 38.83
N ARG A 390 44.49 -1.34 39.86
CA ARG A 390 45.84 -0.77 40.01
C ARG A 390 46.62 -1.18 38.77
N SER A 391 46.83 -0.23 37.85
CA SER A 391 47.78 -0.41 36.76
C SER A 391 49.12 -0.89 37.35
N ALA A 392 49.64 -2.00 36.80
CA ALA A 392 50.83 -2.67 37.31
C ALA A 392 52.14 -1.99 36.83
N ASP A 393 52.05 -0.75 36.36
CA ASP A 393 53.10 -0.03 35.64
C ASP A 393 53.97 0.86 36.55
N LYS A 394 54.02 0.54 37.86
CA LYS A 394 54.85 1.27 38.86
C LYS A 394 55.59 0.36 39.86
N VAL A 395 56.10 -0.80 39.41
CA VAL A 395 57.16 -1.55 40.14
C VAL A 395 58.19 -2.16 39.16
N LYS A 396 58.79 -1.32 38.29
CA LYS A 396 60.04 -1.61 37.56
C LYS A 396 60.76 -0.29 37.27
N GLY A 397 61.85 -0.04 37.99
CA GLY A 397 62.37 1.32 38.19
C GLY A 397 61.62 1.99 39.35
N GLU A 398 62.26 2.44 40.41
CA GLU A 398 63.71 2.48 40.74
C GLU A 398 64.00 1.70 42.03
#